data_AF-A0A7C8Z2G3-F1
#
_entry.id   AF-A0A7C8Z2G3-F1
#
_cell.length_a   1.000
_cell.length_b   1.000
_cell.length_c   1.000
_cell.angle_alpha   90.00
_cell.angle_beta   90.00
_cell.angle_gamma   90.00
#
_symmetry.space_group_name_H-M   'P 1'
#
loop_
_entity.id
_entity.type
_entity.pdbx_description
1 polymer ?
#
loop_
_entity_poly.entity_id
_entity_poly.type
_entity_poly.pdbx_seq_one_letter_code
_entity_poly.pdbx_strand_id
1 'polypeptide(L)'
;ETHIHSEENPSPRINQMMEKEAKKEAFRKYLESSGVVDALTKVLVALYEQNQKPSSAIEFVQQKLGGPSFSEYEKLKLEMTELQVKYNELLAAHQETCRQLEQCRSSSTMASSEETMDDKPQPQSASHEGPVEEPLQ
;
A
#
# COMPACT_ATOMS: atom_id res chain seq x y z
N GLU A 1 28.14 -69.36 -5.87
CA GLU A 1 27.38 -68.73 -6.97
C GLU A 1 27.48 -67.20 -6.86
N THR A 2 27.47 -66.46 -7.98
CA THR A 2 27.36 -64.98 -7.96
C THR A 2 25.89 -64.59 -8.08
N HIS A 3 25.25 -64.30 -6.94
CA HIS A 3 23.83 -63.91 -6.90
C HIS A 3 23.68 -62.48 -7.43
N ILE A 4 23.28 -62.37 -8.70
CA ILE A 4 23.07 -61.10 -9.38
C ILE A 4 21.83 -60.45 -8.75
N HIS A 5 22.01 -59.33 -8.03
CA HIS A 5 20.88 -58.48 -7.65
C HIS A 5 20.36 -57.80 -8.93
N SER A 6 19.28 -58.36 -9.49
CA SER A 6 18.50 -57.66 -10.50
C SER A 6 17.85 -56.44 -9.85
N GLU A 7 18.33 -55.24 -10.19
CA GLU A 7 17.59 -54.00 -9.92
C GLU A 7 16.29 -54.02 -10.73
N GLU A 8 15.23 -54.57 -10.14
CA GLU A 8 13.89 -54.56 -10.72
C GLU A 8 13.36 -53.13 -10.67
N ASN A 9 13.59 -52.38 -11.75
CA ASN A 9 13.18 -50.98 -11.86
C ASN A 9 11.64 -50.88 -11.70
N PRO A 10 11.13 -50.22 -10.65
CA PRO A 10 9.71 -50.24 -10.32
C PRO A 10 8.83 -49.77 -11.49
N SER A 11 7.71 -50.48 -11.69
CA SER A 11 6.77 -50.20 -12.78
C SER A 11 6.34 -48.73 -12.83
N PRO A 12 6.19 -48.09 -14.01
CA PRO A 12 5.88 -46.66 -14.12
C PRO A 12 4.65 -46.19 -13.32
N ARG A 13 3.66 -47.07 -13.13
CA ARG A 13 2.47 -46.83 -12.30
C ARG A 13 2.80 -46.68 -10.81
N ILE A 14 3.77 -47.44 -10.30
CA ILE A 14 4.27 -47.38 -8.92
C ILE A 14 5.06 -46.08 -8.74
N ASN A 15 5.96 -45.74 -9.67
CA ASN A 15 6.72 -44.49 -9.64
C ASN A 15 5.80 -43.26 -9.61
N GLN A 16 4.75 -43.23 -10.43
CA GLN A 16 3.77 -42.14 -10.42
C GLN A 16 2.96 -42.06 -9.12
N MET A 17 2.76 -43.18 -8.42
CA MET A 17 2.10 -43.21 -7.11
C MET A 17 3.02 -42.65 -6.02
N MET A 18 4.27 -43.12 -5.97
CA MET A 18 5.30 -42.61 -5.06
C MET A 18 5.55 -41.10 -5.26
N GLU A 19 5.56 -40.62 -6.50
CA GLU A 19 5.71 -39.19 -6.81
C GLU A 19 4.53 -38.36 -6.27
N LYS A 20 3.29 -38.88 -6.38
CA LYS A 20 2.09 -38.23 -5.81
C LYS A 20 2.12 -38.23 -4.28
N GLU A 21 2.62 -39.30 -3.66
CA GLU A 21 2.78 -39.40 -2.20
C GLU A 21 3.88 -38.48 -1.68
N ALA A 22 5.03 -38.42 -2.36
CA ALA A 22 6.12 -37.48 -2.06
C ALA A 22 5.66 -36.02 -2.16
N LYS A 23 4.84 -35.66 -3.16
CA LYS A 23 4.25 -34.32 -3.29
C LYS A 23 3.29 -33.99 -2.14
N LYS A 24 2.44 -34.94 -1.72
CA LYS A 24 1.56 -34.77 -0.54
C LYS A 24 2.35 -34.63 0.76
N GLU A 25 3.41 -35.42 0.92
CA GLU A 25 4.29 -35.39 2.09
C GLU A 25 5.09 -34.10 2.18
N ALA A 26 5.63 -33.61 1.06
CA ALA A 26 6.30 -32.32 1.00
C ALA A 26 5.35 -31.16 1.39
N PHE A 27 4.08 -31.21 0.95
CA PHE A 27 3.10 -30.19 1.34
C PHE A 27 2.73 -30.26 2.83
N ARG A 28 2.58 -31.46 3.43
CA ARG A 28 2.40 -31.61 4.89
C ARG A 28 3.57 -31.00 5.66
N LYS A 29 4.79 -31.42 5.32
CA LYS A 29 6.03 -30.88 5.91
C LYS A 29 6.16 -29.38 5.76
N TYR A 30 5.73 -28.81 4.63
CA TYR A 30 5.67 -27.37 4.45
C TYR A 30 4.71 -26.69 5.43
N LEU A 31 3.47 -27.17 5.58
CA LEU A 31 2.49 -26.60 6.52
C LEU A 31 2.92 -26.75 8.00
N GLU A 32 3.60 -27.85 8.32
CA GLU A 32 4.17 -28.10 9.65
C GLU A 32 5.36 -27.16 9.93
N SER A 33 6.36 -27.11 9.03
CA SER A 33 7.58 -26.31 9.23
C SER A 33 7.38 -24.79 9.08
N SER A 34 6.35 -24.36 8.33
CA SER A 34 5.93 -22.95 8.28
C SER A 34 5.06 -22.54 9.47
N GLY A 35 4.70 -23.47 10.37
CA GLY A 35 3.87 -23.19 11.55
C GLY A 35 2.39 -22.99 11.26
N VAL A 36 1.92 -23.16 10.02
CA VAL A 36 0.49 -23.01 9.66
C VAL A 36 -0.40 -23.98 10.46
N VAL A 37 0.05 -25.23 10.66
CA VAL A 37 -0.69 -26.22 11.46
C VAL A 37 -0.81 -25.78 12.93
N ASP A 38 0.27 -25.27 13.52
CA ASP A 38 0.30 -24.78 14.91
C ASP A 38 -0.58 -23.53 15.09
N ALA A 39 -0.50 -22.57 14.16
CA ALA A 39 -1.34 -21.39 14.16
C ALA A 39 -2.84 -21.74 14.07
N LEU A 40 -3.23 -22.59 13.11
CA LEU A 40 -4.62 -23.05 12.98
C LEU A 40 -5.09 -23.81 14.24
N THR A 41 -4.23 -24.66 14.80
CA THR A 41 -4.54 -25.40 16.04
C THR A 41 -4.79 -24.44 17.20
N LYS A 42 -3.93 -23.44 17.42
CA LYS A 42 -4.09 -22.42 18.47
C LYS A 42 -5.38 -21.62 18.31
N VAL A 43 -5.77 -21.27 17.09
CA VAL A 43 -7.04 -20.56 16.82
C VAL A 43 -8.25 -21.44 17.10
N LEU A 44 -8.21 -22.72 16.73
CA LEU A 44 -9.29 -23.68 17.02
C LEU A 44 -9.42 -23.98 18.52
N VAL A 45 -8.30 -24.08 19.26
CA VAL A 45 -8.28 -24.17 20.72
C VAL A 45 -8.91 -22.92 21.34
N ALA A 46 -8.47 -21.73 20.93
CA ALA A 46 -9.03 -20.46 21.44
C ALA A 46 -10.53 -20.29 21.15
N LEU A 47 -11.04 -20.87 20.05
CA LEU A 47 -12.47 -20.92 19.70
C LEU A 47 -13.23 -21.97 20.54
N TYR A 48 -12.60 -23.10 20.83
CA TYR A 48 -13.14 -24.14 21.71
C TYR A 48 -13.28 -23.63 23.15
N GLU A 49 -12.29 -22.90 23.66
CA GLU A 49 -12.24 -22.33 25.01
C GLU A 49 -13.17 -21.12 25.23
N GLN A 50 -13.76 -20.54 24.17
CA GLN A 50 -14.74 -19.46 24.34
C GLN A 50 -15.96 -19.92 25.14
N ASN A 51 -16.16 -19.30 26.31
CA ASN A 51 -17.31 -19.49 27.21
C ASN A 51 -18.66 -19.17 26.55
N GLN A 52 -18.68 -18.18 25.66
CA GLN A 52 -19.81 -17.89 24.77
C GLN A 52 -19.31 -18.01 23.33
N LYS A 53 -19.97 -18.82 22.50
CA LYS A 53 -19.55 -18.96 21.11
C LYS A 53 -19.79 -17.66 20.34
N PRO A 54 -18.81 -17.17 19.56
CA PRO A 54 -18.97 -15.96 18.79
C PRO A 54 -20.07 -16.14 17.74
N SER A 55 -20.84 -15.09 17.47
CA SER A 55 -21.93 -15.09 16.49
C SER A 55 -21.47 -15.52 15.09
N SER A 56 -20.20 -15.24 14.75
CA SER A 56 -19.51 -15.76 13.58
C SER A 56 -18.20 -16.43 13.97
N ALA A 57 -18.13 -17.74 13.82
CA ALA A 57 -16.89 -18.49 13.99
C ALA A 57 -15.84 -18.14 12.91
N ILE A 58 -16.29 -17.76 11.71
CA ILE A 58 -15.41 -17.40 10.58
C ILE A 58 -14.69 -16.08 10.88
N GLU A 59 -15.41 -15.06 11.35
CA GLU A 59 -14.79 -13.77 11.71
C GLU A 59 -13.81 -13.92 12.87
N PHE A 60 -14.14 -14.73 13.89
CA PHE A 60 -13.21 -15.04 14.98
C PHE A 60 -11.91 -15.67 14.46
N VAL A 61 -12.00 -16.63 13.53
CA VAL A 61 -10.82 -17.25 12.92
C VAL A 61 -10.02 -16.24 12.10
N GLN A 62 -10.68 -15.41 11.29
CA GLN A 62 -10.03 -14.36 10.51
C GLN A 62 -9.26 -13.37 11.39
N GLN A 63 -9.92 -12.81 12.43
CA GLN A 63 -9.30 -11.90 13.38
C GLN A 63 -8.12 -12.53 14.12
N LYS A 64 -8.25 -13.79 14.57
CA LYS A 64 -7.16 -14.50 15.28
C LYS A 64 -5.97 -14.88 14.39
N LEU A 65 -6.16 -14.94 13.07
CA LEU A 65 -5.08 -15.10 12.08
C LEU A 65 -4.54 -13.76 11.56
N GLY A 66 -5.00 -12.62 12.10
CA GLY A 66 -4.55 -11.28 11.70
C GLY A 66 -5.18 -10.74 10.41
N GLY A 67 -6.26 -11.35 9.94
CA GLY A 67 -7.09 -10.79 8.87
C GLY A 67 -7.95 -9.62 9.39
N PRO A 68 -8.23 -8.60 8.56
CA PRO A 68 -9.11 -7.50 8.95
C PRO A 68 -10.54 -8.03 9.17
N SER A 69 -11.24 -7.47 10.15
CA SER A 69 -12.67 -7.70 10.32
C SER A 69 -13.47 -7.09 9.17
N PHE A 70 -14.72 -7.55 9.00
CA PHE A 70 -15.62 -7.01 7.99
C PHE A 70 -15.83 -5.48 8.14
N SER A 71 -16.00 -5.01 9.37
CA SER A 71 -16.16 -3.57 9.69
C SER A 71 -14.90 -2.75 9.35
N GLU A 72 -13.70 -3.26 9.65
CA GLU A 72 -12.45 -2.59 9.28
C GLU A 72 -12.26 -2.54 7.76
N TYR A 73 -12.64 -3.60 7.04
CA TYR A 73 -12.62 -3.64 5.58
C TYR A 73 -13.61 -2.63 4.96
N GLU A 74 -14.84 -2.56 5.47
CA GLU A 74 -15.84 -1.58 5.01
C GLU A 74 -15.39 -0.14 5.30
N LYS A 75 -14.85 0.13 6.50
CA LYS A 75 -14.31 1.44 6.88
C LYS A 75 -13.16 1.85 5.96
N LEU A 76 -12.19 0.97 5.73
CA LEU A 76 -11.05 1.23 4.85
C LEU A 76 -11.50 1.48 3.40
N LYS A 77 -12.51 0.74 2.93
CA LYS A 77 -13.11 0.94 1.61
C LYS A 77 -13.81 2.31 1.51
N LEU A 78 -14.54 2.72 2.55
CA LEU A 78 -15.18 4.04 2.61
C LEU A 78 -14.13 5.16 2.58
N GLU A 79 -13.10 5.09 3.43
CA GLU A 79 -11.99 6.06 3.47
C GLU A 79 -11.28 6.17 2.11
N MET A 80 -11.06 5.04 1.43
CA MET A 80 -10.48 5.03 0.08
C MET A 80 -11.39 5.75 -0.93
N THR A 81 -12.70 5.51 -0.91
CA THR A 81 -13.63 6.21 -1.81
C THR A 81 -13.75 7.71 -1.51
N GLU A 82 -13.75 8.10 -0.23
CA GLU A 82 -13.79 9.51 0.18
C GLU A 82 -12.52 10.25 -0.25
N LEU A 83 -11.35 9.62 -0.04
CA LEU A 83 -10.07 10.19 -0.46
C LEU A 83 -9.97 10.31 -1.99
N GLN A 84 -10.50 9.34 -2.74
CA GLN A 84 -10.57 9.41 -4.20
C GLN A 84 -11.45 10.56 -4.71
N VAL A 85 -12.58 10.83 -4.04
CA VAL A 85 -13.45 11.99 -4.34
C VAL A 85 -12.70 13.29 -4.07
N LYS A 86 -12.12 13.46 -2.88
CA LYS A 86 -11.34 14.66 -2.51
C LYS A 86 -10.15 14.90 -3.44
N TYR A 87 -9.47 13.84 -3.87
CA TYR A 87 -8.38 13.94 -4.84
C TYR A 87 -8.87 14.46 -6.19
N ASN A 88 -9.98 13.94 -6.70
CA ASN A 88 -10.56 14.37 -7.98
C ASN A 88 -11.06 15.83 -7.93
N GLU A 89 -11.70 16.23 -6.83
CA GLU A 89 -12.16 17.61 -6.59
C GLU A 89 -10.97 18.58 -6.54
N LEU A 90 -9.92 18.25 -5.78
CA LEU A 90 -8.71 19.06 -5.68
C LEU A 90 -7.96 19.15 -7.02
N LEU A 91 -7.90 18.05 -7.78
CA LEU A 91 -7.30 18.02 -9.11
C LEU A 91 -8.07 18.93 -10.09
N ALA A 92 -9.40 18.89 -10.08
CA ALA A 92 -10.24 19.75 -10.90
C ALA A 92 -10.09 21.23 -10.53
N ALA A 93 -10.10 21.56 -9.23
CA ALA A 93 -9.89 22.92 -8.73
C ALA A 93 -8.49 23.45 -9.11
N HIS A 94 -7.46 22.61 -9.02
CA HIS A 94 -6.10 22.95 -9.46
C HIS A 94 -6.01 23.22 -10.97
N GLN A 95 -6.61 22.35 -11.79
CA GLN A 95 -6.65 22.52 -13.26
C GLN A 95 -7.33 23.83 -13.65
N GLU A 96 -8.49 24.15 -13.08
CA GLU A 96 -9.20 25.40 -13.39
C GLU A 96 -8.45 26.63 -12.88
N THR A 97 -7.79 26.56 -11.71
CA THR A 97 -6.93 27.64 -11.19
C THR A 97 -5.76 27.92 -12.15
N CYS A 98 -5.07 26.87 -12.61
CA CYS A 98 -3.99 27.00 -13.60
C CYS A 98 -4.50 27.61 -14.92
N ARG A 99 -5.66 27.16 -15.41
CA ARG A 99 -6.30 27.71 -16.62
C ARG A 99 -6.61 29.21 -16.48
N GLN A 100 -7.13 29.64 -15.32
CA GLN A 100 -7.39 31.05 -15.03
C GLN A 100 -6.11 31.88 -14.94
N LEU A 101 -5.05 31.36 -14.30
CA LEU A 101 -3.75 32.04 -14.22
C LEU A 101 -3.13 32.25 -15.61
N GLU A 102 -3.19 31.24 -16.49
CA GLU A 102 -2.72 31.36 -17.87
C GLU A 102 -3.54 32.37 -18.68
N GLN A 103 -4.86 32.40 -18.48
CA GLN A 103 -5.76 33.36 -19.12
C GLN A 103 -5.46 34.80 -18.65
N CYS A 104 -5.34 35.02 -17.33
CA CYS A 104 -4.98 36.33 -16.76
C CYS A 104 -3.60 36.81 -17.21
N ARG A 105 -2.59 35.91 -17.24
CA ARG A 105 -1.24 36.24 -17.74
C ARG A 105 -1.29 36.69 -19.20
N SER A 106 -2.02 35.97 -20.05
CA SER A 106 -2.15 36.26 -21.48
C SER A 106 -2.93 37.56 -21.75
N SER A 107 -3.96 37.85 -20.95
CA SER A 107 -4.70 39.11 -21.02
C SER A 107 -3.86 40.30 -20.53
N SER A 108 -3.05 40.13 -19.48
CA SER A 108 -2.18 41.18 -18.94
C SER A 108 -1.07 41.58 -19.93
N THR A 109 -0.55 40.64 -20.74
CA THR A 109 0.47 40.95 -21.76
C THR A 109 -0.04 41.80 -22.92
N MET A 110 -1.36 41.97 -23.08
CA MET A 110 -1.95 42.85 -24.11
C MET A 110 -2.29 44.26 -23.58
N ALA A 111 -2.24 44.47 -22.25
CA ALA A 111 -2.61 45.73 -21.61
C ALA A 111 -1.41 46.62 -21.21
N SER A 112 -0.17 46.16 -21.45
CA SER A 112 1.06 46.77 -20.92
C SER A 112 2.04 47.26 -21.99
N SER A 113 1.58 47.45 -23.23
CA SER A 113 2.43 47.83 -24.39
C SER A 113 2.07 49.19 -25.03
N GLU A 114 1.38 50.06 -24.30
CA GLU A 114 1.31 51.51 -24.58
C GLU A 114 1.62 52.30 -23.30
N GLU A 115 2.89 52.58 -23.04
CA GLU A 115 3.31 53.94 -22.67
C GLU A 115 4.80 54.17 -23.00
N THR A 116 5.17 55.43 -23.20
CA THR A 116 6.29 55.85 -24.07
C THR A 116 7.60 56.20 -23.34
N MET A 117 8.65 56.38 -24.14
CA MET A 117 10.03 56.71 -23.72
C MET A 117 10.18 58.05 -22.99
N ASP A 118 11.05 58.07 -21.96
CA ASP A 118 12.15 59.03 -21.67
C ASP A 118 12.73 58.73 -20.25
N ASP A 119 14.00 58.93 -19.89
CA ASP A 119 15.25 59.03 -20.68
C ASP A 119 16.41 58.40 -19.86
N LYS A 120 17.16 59.19 -19.06
CA LYS A 120 18.45 58.76 -18.47
C LYS A 120 18.82 59.49 -17.13
N PRO A 121 20.00 59.27 -16.48
CA PRO A 121 20.01 58.93 -15.04
C PRO A 121 21.03 59.74 -14.16
N GLN A 122 21.39 59.18 -12.98
CA GLN A 122 22.50 59.51 -12.04
C GLN A 122 22.26 60.60 -10.94
N PRO A 123 23.05 60.65 -9.83
CA PRO A 123 23.40 59.57 -8.87
C PRO A 123 23.50 60.06 -7.39
N GLN A 124 24.10 59.24 -6.48
CA GLN A 124 24.64 59.58 -5.12
C GLN A 124 23.61 59.73 -3.97
N SER A 125 23.88 59.41 -2.69
CA SER A 125 25.08 58.88 -1.99
C SER A 125 24.72 58.00 -0.75
N ALA A 126 25.73 57.41 -0.11
CA ALA A 126 25.69 56.50 1.07
C ALA A 126 25.18 57.20 2.38
N SER A 127 24.95 56.54 3.54
CA SER A 127 25.64 55.40 4.19
C SER A 127 24.85 54.77 5.36
N HIS A 128 25.24 53.55 5.79
CA HIS A 128 25.15 52.98 7.17
C HIS A 128 23.75 52.86 7.84
N GLU A 129 23.46 51.95 8.78
CA GLU A 129 24.22 50.87 9.45
C GLU A 129 23.20 49.80 9.93
N GLY A 130 23.60 48.55 10.17
CA GLY A 130 22.75 47.55 10.88
C GLY A 130 23.22 47.36 12.33
N PRO A 131 22.98 46.21 12.98
CA PRO A 131 21.83 45.29 12.88
C PRO A 131 21.30 44.86 14.28
N VAL A 132 20.07 44.35 14.40
CA VAL A 132 19.68 43.49 15.55
C VAL A 132 18.61 42.46 15.14
N GLU A 133 18.80 41.20 15.54
CA GLU A 133 17.78 40.12 15.52
C GLU A 133 16.77 40.26 16.67
N GLU A 134 15.55 39.75 16.50
CA GLU A 134 14.95 38.85 17.51
C GLU A 134 13.88 37.95 16.86
N PRO A 135 13.91 36.61 17.06
CA PRO A 135 12.85 35.70 16.64
C PRO A 135 11.87 35.39 17.79
N LEU A 136 10.56 35.36 17.51
CA LEU A 136 9.54 34.94 18.48
C LEU A 136 8.62 33.84 17.93
N GLN A 137 8.85 32.64 18.46
CA GLN A 137 7.96 31.48 18.69
C GLN A 137 6.92 31.10 17.63
#